data_AF-A0A8C0W9P9-F1
#
_entry.id   AF-A0A8C0W9P9-F1
#
_cell.length_a   1.000
_cell.length_b   1.000
_cell.length_c   1.000
_cell.angle_alpha   90.00
_cell.angle_beta   90.00
_cell.angle_gamma   90.00
#
_symmetry.space_group_name_H-M   'P 1'
#
loop_
_entity.id
_entity.type
_entity.pdbx_description
1 polymer ?
#
loop_
_entity_poly.entity_id
_entity_poly.type
_entity_poly.pdbx_seq_one_letter_code
_entity_poly.pdbx_strand_id
1 'polypeptide(L)'
;MASGWFYLSCLVLGSLGSMCVLFITYWMQYWRGGFAWDGSLHMFNWHPVLMVSGLVVLYGAGSLVYRLPVSWVGPKLPWKLLHAALHLMAFILTVLGLVAVFQYHSHSKIAHLYSLHSWLGITTVVLFACQWFLGFAVFLLPWASLWLRSLLKPIHIFFGASILSLSIASVISGINEKLFFSLKNVTKPYSSLPSEAVFANSTGLLVVVFGLLVLYVLLASSWKRPEPGILTDRQFQERLIHQQECERNARHLQC
;
A
#
# COMPACT_ATOMS: atom_id res chain seq x y z
N MET A 1 20.16 17.72 5.98
CA MET A 1 19.60 16.95 7.12
C MET A 1 18.23 16.31 6.83
N ALA A 2 17.31 16.97 6.10
CA ALA A 2 15.98 16.43 5.79
C ALA A 2 15.96 15.14 4.93
N SER A 3 16.98 14.88 4.09
CA SER A 3 16.99 13.67 3.25
C SER A 3 17.37 12.39 4.02
N GLY A 4 18.24 12.48 5.04
CA GLY A 4 18.70 11.31 5.81
C GLY A 4 17.56 10.65 6.59
N TRP A 5 16.74 11.45 7.26
CA TRP A 5 15.54 10.97 7.97
C TRP A 5 14.54 10.31 7.03
N PHE A 6 14.36 10.84 5.82
CA PHE A 6 13.47 10.26 4.83
C PHE A 6 13.93 8.88 4.37
N TYR A 7 15.22 8.71 4.02
CA TYR A 7 15.75 7.42 3.61
C TYR A 7 15.71 6.39 4.74
N LEU A 8 15.98 6.82 5.99
CA LEU A 8 15.80 5.97 7.16
C LEU A 8 14.33 5.52 7.31
N SER A 9 13.37 6.41 7.15
CA SER A 9 11.94 6.05 7.16
C SER A 9 11.58 5.07 6.05
N CYS A 10 12.15 5.21 4.85
CA CYS A 10 11.95 4.26 3.76
C CYS A 10 12.54 2.87 4.08
N LEU A 11 13.73 2.82 4.67
CA LEU A 11 14.36 1.55 5.09
C LEU A 11 13.57 0.86 6.20
N VAL A 12 13.05 1.62 7.17
CA VAL A 12 12.16 1.10 8.22
C VAL A 12 10.88 0.54 7.60
N LEU A 13 10.20 1.30 6.72
CA LEU A 13 8.99 0.83 6.03
C LEU A 13 9.24 -0.42 5.18
N GLY A 14 10.35 -0.44 4.42
CA GLY A 14 10.74 -1.60 3.62
C GLY A 14 11.01 -2.84 4.48
N SER A 15 11.66 -2.64 5.64
CA SER A 15 11.95 -3.73 6.59
C SER A 15 10.65 -4.27 7.21
N LEU A 16 9.76 -3.39 7.69
CA LEU A 16 8.46 -3.77 8.24
C LEU A 16 7.58 -4.49 7.22
N GLY A 17 7.52 -4.00 5.98
CA GLY A 17 6.79 -4.64 4.89
C GLY A 17 7.35 -6.03 4.57
N SER A 18 8.67 -6.18 4.55
CA SER A 18 9.33 -7.48 4.37
C SER A 18 8.99 -8.44 5.51
N MET A 19 9.01 -7.96 6.76
CA MET A 19 8.60 -8.75 7.92
C MET A 19 7.13 -9.20 7.83
N CYS A 20 6.22 -8.35 7.33
CA CYS A 20 4.81 -8.76 7.13
C CYS A 20 4.71 -9.98 6.21
N VAL A 21 5.41 -9.96 5.07
CA VAL A 21 5.40 -11.07 4.09
C VAL A 21 6.07 -12.32 4.66
N LEU A 22 7.23 -12.16 5.32
CA LEU A 22 7.94 -13.28 5.90
C LEU A 22 7.14 -13.95 7.02
N PHE A 23 6.50 -13.18 7.90
CA PHE A 23 5.75 -13.71 9.02
C PHE A 23 4.49 -14.43 8.55
N ILE A 24 3.71 -13.85 7.63
CA ILE A 24 2.52 -14.53 7.11
C ILE A 24 2.88 -15.82 6.35
N THR A 25 4.00 -15.79 5.61
CA THR A 25 4.50 -16.97 4.89
C THR A 25 4.97 -18.04 5.88
N TYR A 26 5.74 -17.66 6.90
CA TYR A 26 6.18 -18.56 7.95
C TYR A 26 5.01 -19.17 8.72
N TRP A 27 3.97 -18.37 9.01
CA TRP A 27 2.77 -18.86 9.67
C TRP A 27 2.11 -19.99 8.86
N MET A 28 1.90 -19.76 7.57
CA MET A 28 1.31 -20.75 6.67
C MET A 28 2.22 -21.98 6.50
N GLN A 29 3.53 -21.78 6.40
CA GLN A 29 4.48 -22.88 6.24
C GLN A 29 4.53 -23.77 7.48
N TYR A 30 4.74 -23.17 8.66
CA TYR A 30 5.04 -23.92 9.88
C TYR A 30 3.79 -24.53 10.52
N TRP A 31 2.68 -23.78 10.62
CA TRP A 31 1.47 -24.29 11.28
C TRP A 31 0.39 -24.81 10.33
N ARG A 32 0.39 -24.38 9.05
CA ARG A 32 -0.67 -24.77 8.08
C ARG A 32 -0.22 -25.79 7.04
N GLY A 33 0.97 -26.37 7.19
CA GLY A 33 1.45 -27.49 6.38
C GLY A 33 2.06 -27.08 5.03
N GLY A 34 2.26 -25.79 4.77
CA GLY A 34 2.89 -25.31 3.54
C GLY A 34 1.92 -25.01 2.41
N PHE A 35 2.38 -25.14 1.17
CA PHE A 35 1.73 -24.58 -0.02
C PHE A 35 1.59 -25.61 -1.14
N ALA A 36 0.47 -25.57 -1.85
CA ALA A 36 0.23 -26.32 -3.08
C ALA A 36 -0.71 -25.51 -4.00
N TRP A 37 -0.86 -25.92 -5.26
CA TRP A 37 -1.81 -25.31 -6.21
C TRP A 37 -2.72 -26.37 -6.83
N ASP A 38 -3.48 -27.05 -5.97
CA ASP A 38 -4.19 -28.30 -6.27
C ASP A 38 -5.65 -28.35 -5.75
N GLY A 39 -6.18 -27.23 -5.26
CA GLY A 39 -7.51 -27.15 -4.64
C GLY A 39 -7.58 -27.63 -3.19
N SER A 40 -6.48 -28.13 -2.61
CA SER A 40 -6.42 -28.58 -1.21
C SER A 40 -6.34 -27.41 -0.22
N LEU A 41 -6.31 -27.72 1.08
CA LEU A 41 -6.08 -26.72 2.13
C LEU A 41 -4.75 -25.95 1.93
N HIS A 42 -3.73 -26.57 1.35
CA HIS A 42 -2.45 -25.92 1.07
C HIS A 42 -2.57 -24.88 -0.05
N MET A 43 -3.59 -25.01 -0.92
CA MET A 43 -3.92 -23.96 -1.88
C MET A 43 -4.48 -22.72 -1.19
N PHE A 44 -5.36 -22.89 -0.19
CA PHE A 44 -5.86 -21.76 0.60
C PHE A 44 -4.73 -20.95 1.24
N ASN A 45 -3.64 -21.60 1.66
CA ASN A 45 -2.54 -20.92 2.33
C ASN A 45 -1.87 -19.84 1.45
N TRP A 46 -2.00 -19.90 0.12
CA TRP A 46 -1.59 -18.80 -0.76
C TRP A 46 -2.42 -17.53 -0.58
N HIS A 47 -3.70 -17.64 -0.21
CA HIS A 47 -4.58 -16.50 -0.03
C HIS A 47 -4.01 -15.45 0.94
N PRO A 48 -3.75 -15.75 2.23
CA PRO A 48 -3.22 -14.74 3.15
C PRO A 48 -1.86 -14.18 2.73
N VAL A 49 -0.97 -15.01 2.17
CA VAL A 49 0.36 -14.57 1.71
C VAL A 49 0.24 -13.58 0.56
N LEU A 50 -0.56 -13.91 -0.46
CA LEU A 50 -0.75 -13.06 -1.63
C LEU A 50 -1.54 -11.78 -1.29
N MET A 51 -2.49 -11.85 -0.36
CA MET A 51 -3.22 -10.66 0.12
C MET A 51 -2.31 -9.68 0.85
N VAL A 52 -1.49 -10.16 1.81
CA VAL A 52 -0.55 -9.27 2.52
C VAL A 52 0.51 -8.72 1.57
N SER A 53 1.04 -9.55 0.67
CA SER A 53 2.07 -9.12 -0.29
C SER A 53 1.52 -8.09 -1.28
N GLY A 54 0.35 -8.35 -1.87
CA GLY A 54 -0.29 -7.50 -2.88
C GLY A 54 -0.99 -6.28 -2.28
N LEU A 55 -2.07 -6.50 -1.53
CA LEU A 55 -2.99 -5.45 -1.06
C LEU A 55 -2.46 -4.57 0.06
N VAL A 56 -1.40 -5.01 0.76
CA VAL A 56 -0.81 -4.24 1.87
C VAL A 56 0.57 -3.73 1.47
N VAL A 57 1.54 -4.63 1.27
CA VAL A 57 2.94 -4.25 1.13
C VAL A 57 3.21 -3.58 -0.23
N LEU A 58 2.87 -4.25 -1.32
CA LEU A 58 3.13 -3.72 -2.66
C LEU A 58 2.21 -2.54 -3.00
N TYR A 59 0.93 -2.60 -2.60
CA TYR A 59 0.00 -1.47 -2.69
C TYR A 59 0.52 -0.24 -1.92
N GLY A 60 1.01 -0.45 -0.69
CA GLY A 60 1.60 0.61 0.12
C GLY A 60 2.84 1.22 -0.55
N ALA A 61 3.75 0.39 -1.05
CA ALA A 61 4.92 0.85 -1.80
C ALA A 61 4.53 1.67 -3.05
N GLY A 62 3.58 1.18 -3.85
CA GLY A 62 3.03 1.90 -5.01
C GLY A 62 2.44 3.26 -4.66
N SER A 63 1.77 3.35 -3.51
CA SER A 63 1.14 4.59 -3.02
C SER A 63 2.18 5.65 -2.62
N LEU A 64 3.37 5.22 -2.17
CA LEU A 64 4.44 6.10 -1.67
C LEU A 64 5.44 6.56 -2.74
N VAL A 65 5.35 6.06 -3.98
CA VAL A 65 6.29 6.37 -5.07
C VAL A 65 6.55 7.88 -5.23
N TYR A 66 5.50 8.70 -5.16
CA TYR A 66 5.63 10.17 -5.31
C TYR A 66 6.14 10.91 -4.07
N ARG A 67 6.35 10.20 -2.96
CA ARG A 67 6.91 10.76 -1.71
C ARG A 67 8.44 10.70 -1.71
N LEU A 68 9.04 9.89 -2.57
CA LEU A 68 10.48 9.81 -2.74
C LEU A 68 11.03 11.17 -3.23
N PRO A 69 12.03 11.79 -2.56
CA PRO A 69 12.63 13.06 -2.97
C PRO A 69 13.18 13.05 -4.39
N VAL A 70 13.71 11.92 -4.83
CA VAL A 70 14.17 11.70 -6.22
C VAL A 70 13.04 11.86 -7.25
N SER A 71 11.79 11.68 -6.83
CA SER A 71 10.64 11.91 -7.69
C SER A 71 10.27 13.37 -7.83
N TRP A 72 10.82 14.28 -7.02
CA TRP A 72 10.42 15.69 -7.01
C TRP A 72 11.06 16.48 -8.15
N VAL A 73 12.21 16.01 -8.64
CA VAL A 73 12.97 16.63 -9.73
C VAL A 73 12.75 15.83 -11.02
N GLY A 74 12.68 16.53 -12.17
CA GLY A 74 12.59 15.89 -13.48
C GLY A 74 11.19 15.42 -13.90
N PRO A 75 11.10 14.63 -14.98
CA PRO A 75 9.83 14.28 -15.62
C PRO A 75 8.91 13.46 -14.70
N LYS A 76 7.59 13.72 -14.78
CA LYS A 76 6.59 12.98 -13.98
C LYS A 76 6.30 11.57 -14.52
N LEU A 77 6.58 11.31 -15.80
CA LEU A 77 6.14 10.09 -16.50
C LEU A 77 6.76 8.79 -15.93
N PRO A 78 8.07 8.69 -15.65
CA PRO A 78 8.65 7.46 -15.09
C PRO A 78 8.00 7.07 -13.75
N TRP A 79 7.71 8.05 -12.91
CA TRP A 79 7.05 7.83 -11.62
C TRP A 79 5.57 7.46 -11.75
N LYS A 80 4.88 7.96 -12.79
CA LYS A 80 3.53 7.49 -13.17
C LYS A 80 3.53 6.04 -13.61
N LEU A 81 4.50 5.65 -14.44
CA LEU A 81 4.65 4.28 -14.91
C LEU A 81 4.98 3.34 -13.73
N LEU A 82 5.91 3.72 -12.86
CA LEU A 82 6.25 2.93 -11.67
C LEU A 82 5.06 2.76 -10.73
N HIS A 83 4.34 3.84 -10.42
CA HIS A 83 3.11 3.78 -9.63
C HIS A 83 2.07 2.84 -10.24
N ALA A 84 1.79 2.99 -11.54
CA ALA A 84 0.82 2.14 -12.25
C ALA A 84 1.26 0.67 -12.29
N ALA A 85 2.54 0.39 -12.53
CA ALA A 85 3.10 -0.95 -12.59
C ALA A 85 3.09 -1.66 -11.23
N LEU A 86 3.47 -0.97 -10.15
CA LEU A 86 3.43 -1.53 -8.79
C LEU A 86 1.99 -1.87 -8.37
N HIS A 87 1.03 -1.00 -8.66
CA HIS A 87 -0.37 -1.29 -8.39
C HIS A 87 -0.93 -2.40 -9.29
N LEU A 88 -0.50 -2.49 -10.56
CA LEU A 88 -0.91 -3.61 -11.42
C LEU A 88 -0.38 -4.95 -10.89
N MET A 89 0.89 -4.99 -10.48
CA MET A 89 1.49 -6.17 -9.86
C MET A 89 0.76 -6.55 -8.56
N ALA A 90 0.45 -5.56 -7.71
CA ALA A 90 -0.34 -5.78 -6.50
C ALA A 90 -1.73 -6.36 -6.82
N PHE A 91 -2.39 -5.86 -7.87
CA PHE A 91 -3.68 -6.36 -8.32
C PHE A 91 -3.60 -7.79 -8.84
N ILE A 92 -2.56 -8.14 -9.62
CA ILE A 92 -2.33 -9.51 -10.09
C ILE A 92 -2.17 -10.48 -8.90
N LEU A 93 -1.33 -10.15 -7.92
CA LEU A 93 -1.17 -10.97 -6.71
C LEU A 93 -2.50 -11.14 -5.96
N THR A 94 -3.29 -10.07 -5.87
CA THR A 94 -4.61 -10.09 -5.24
C THR A 94 -5.56 -11.04 -5.97
N VAL A 95 -5.61 -10.97 -7.31
CA VAL A 95 -6.44 -11.88 -8.11
C VAL A 95 -6.01 -13.33 -7.92
N LEU A 96 -4.70 -13.62 -7.91
CA LEU A 96 -4.20 -14.98 -7.63
C LEU A 96 -4.59 -15.46 -6.23
N GLY A 97 -4.54 -14.60 -5.22
CA GLY A 97 -5.00 -14.92 -3.86
C GLY A 97 -6.50 -15.17 -3.79
N LEU A 98 -7.31 -14.48 -4.59
CA LEU A 98 -8.75 -14.77 -4.71
C LEU A 98 -8.97 -16.12 -5.41
N VAL A 99 -8.29 -16.38 -6.53
CA VAL A 99 -8.38 -17.67 -7.23
C VAL A 99 -8.08 -18.82 -6.27
N ALA A 100 -7.05 -18.69 -5.43
CA ALA A 100 -6.69 -19.69 -4.43
C ALA A 100 -7.84 -20.02 -3.46
N VAL A 101 -8.49 -19.00 -2.86
CA VAL A 101 -9.59 -19.23 -1.90
C VAL A 101 -10.88 -19.72 -2.59
N PHE A 102 -11.21 -19.18 -3.77
CA PHE A 102 -12.40 -19.61 -4.53
C PHE A 102 -12.26 -21.05 -5.03
N GLN A 103 -11.09 -21.45 -5.53
CA GLN A 103 -10.85 -22.83 -5.94
C GLN A 103 -10.89 -23.78 -4.74
N TYR A 104 -10.22 -23.45 -3.62
CA TYR A 104 -10.28 -24.25 -2.40
C TYR A 104 -11.72 -24.43 -1.88
N HIS A 105 -12.51 -23.35 -1.82
CA HIS A 105 -13.92 -23.43 -1.40
C HIS A 105 -14.75 -24.31 -2.34
N SER A 106 -14.54 -24.20 -3.65
CA SER A 106 -15.27 -24.98 -4.66
C SER A 106 -14.99 -26.48 -4.54
N HIS A 107 -13.71 -26.85 -4.35
CA HIS A 107 -13.29 -28.25 -4.14
C HIS A 107 -13.80 -28.79 -2.80
N SER A 108 -13.73 -27.98 -1.75
CA SER A 108 -14.12 -28.36 -0.38
C SER A 108 -15.62 -28.19 -0.10
N LYS A 109 -16.43 -27.78 -1.08
CA LYS A 109 -17.88 -27.51 -0.96
C LYS A 109 -18.24 -26.52 0.15
N ILE A 110 -17.40 -25.49 0.32
CA ILE A 110 -17.62 -24.39 1.26
C ILE A 110 -18.36 -23.26 0.54
N ALA A 111 -19.37 -22.67 1.18
CA ALA A 111 -20.08 -21.52 0.62
C ALA A 111 -19.14 -20.33 0.38
N HIS A 112 -19.38 -19.57 -0.69
CA HIS A 112 -18.61 -18.36 -0.99
C HIS A 112 -19.27 -17.13 -0.36
N LEU A 113 -18.45 -16.11 -0.10
CA LEU A 113 -18.88 -14.74 0.19
C LEU A 113 -19.94 -14.59 1.32
N TYR A 114 -19.91 -15.45 2.35
CA TYR A 114 -20.88 -15.37 3.46
C TYR A 114 -20.35 -14.61 4.69
N SER A 115 -19.04 -14.38 4.78
CA SER A 115 -18.42 -13.71 5.94
C SER A 115 -18.24 -12.20 5.70
N LEU A 116 -18.23 -11.40 6.76
CA LEU A 116 -17.95 -9.96 6.65
C LEU A 116 -16.55 -9.70 6.06
N HIS A 117 -15.56 -10.54 6.41
CA HIS A 117 -14.23 -10.51 5.80
C HIS A 117 -14.32 -10.60 4.27
N SER A 118 -15.12 -11.54 3.75
CA SER A 118 -15.28 -11.72 2.31
C SER A 118 -16.00 -10.56 1.62
N TRP A 119 -16.97 -9.91 2.28
CA TRP A 119 -17.67 -8.73 1.76
C TRP A 119 -16.75 -7.50 1.71
N LEU A 120 -15.98 -7.27 2.78
CA LEU A 120 -14.96 -6.23 2.80
C LEU A 120 -13.88 -6.48 1.74
N GLY A 121 -13.41 -7.73 1.62
CA GLY A 121 -12.41 -8.15 0.66
C GLY A 121 -12.86 -7.90 -0.78
N ILE A 122 -14.02 -8.42 -1.19
CA ILE A 122 -14.49 -8.25 -2.58
C ILE A 122 -14.78 -6.78 -2.91
N THR A 123 -15.33 -6.01 -1.96
CA THR A 123 -15.53 -4.56 -2.11
C THR A 123 -14.20 -3.85 -2.35
N THR A 124 -13.17 -4.20 -1.57
CA THR A 124 -11.82 -3.64 -1.71
C THR A 124 -11.24 -3.93 -3.10
N VAL A 125 -11.38 -5.16 -3.58
CA VAL A 125 -10.85 -5.57 -4.90
C VAL A 125 -11.58 -4.88 -6.04
N VAL A 126 -12.90 -4.74 -5.97
CA VAL A 126 -13.69 -3.99 -6.96
C VAL A 126 -13.28 -2.53 -6.99
N LEU A 127 -13.18 -1.89 -5.82
CA LEU A 127 -12.70 -0.51 -5.71
C LEU A 127 -11.29 -0.35 -6.27
N PHE A 128 -10.39 -1.31 -6.00
CA PHE A 128 -9.04 -1.29 -6.54
C PHE A 128 -9.03 -1.43 -8.07
N ALA A 129 -9.81 -2.35 -8.64
CA ALA A 129 -9.91 -2.48 -10.10
C ALA A 129 -10.40 -1.17 -10.76
N CYS A 130 -11.47 -0.57 -10.24
CA CYS A 130 -11.98 0.72 -10.71
C CYS A 130 -10.93 1.83 -10.57
N GLN A 131 -10.27 1.89 -9.42
CA GLN A 131 -9.24 2.89 -9.12
C GLN A 131 -8.04 2.79 -10.06
N TRP A 132 -7.57 1.57 -10.34
CA TRP A 132 -6.45 1.34 -11.25
C TRP A 132 -6.83 1.71 -12.69
N PHE A 133 -8.00 1.27 -13.16
CA PHE A 133 -8.48 1.56 -14.51
C PHE A 133 -8.68 3.07 -14.72
N LEU A 134 -9.38 3.75 -13.81
CA LEU A 134 -9.58 5.20 -13.87
C LEU A 134 -8.25 5.95 -13.77
N GLY A 135 -7.35 5.49 -12.90
CA GLY A 135 -6.02 6.07 -12.74
C GLY A 135 -5.20 5.99 -14.03
N PHE A 136 -5.20 4.83 -14.68
CA PHE A 136 -4.56 4.61 -15.98
C PHE A 136 -5.17 5.51 -17.06
N ALA A 137 -6.49 5.46 -17.22
CA ALA A 137 -7.20 6.19 -18.26
C ALA A 137 -7.03 7.71 -18.14
N VAL A 138 -7.12 8.28 -16.94
CA VAL A 138 -7.13 9.74 -16.73
C VAL A 138 -5.73 10.32 -16.51
N PHE A 139 -4.89 9.66 -15.71
CA PHE A 139 -3.61 10.24 -15.28
C PHE A 139 -2.39 9.76 -16.08
N LEU A 140 -2.46 8.59 -16.72
CA LEU A 140 -1.34 8.07 -17.51
C LEU A 140 -1.48 8.40 -19.00
N LEU A 141 -2.65 8.17 -19.59
CA LEU A 141 -2.87 8.45 -21.02
C LEU A 141 -2.96 9.96 -21.31
N PRO A 142 -2.54 10.41 -22.51
CA PRO A 142 -2.44 11.84 -22.83
C PRO A 142 -3.78 12.53 -23.12
N TRP A 143 -4.87 11.79 -23.36
CA TRP A 143 -6.14 12.34 -23.87
C TRP A 143 -6.93 13.19 -22.86
N ALA A 144 -6.79 12.93 -21.56
CA ALA A 144 -7.61 13.60 -20.54
C ALA A 144 -7.20 15.07 -20.34
N SER A 145 -8.19 15.97 -20.34
CA SER A 145 -7.97 17.40 -20.13
C SER A 145 -7.42 17.71 -18.73
N LEU A 146 -6.76 18.87 -18.60
CA LEU A 146 -6.23 19.33 -17.31
C LEU A 146 -7.32 19.56 -16.27
N TRP A 147 -8.50 20.03 -16.70
CA TRP A 147 -9.66 20.21 -15.83
C TRP A 147 -10.13 18.87 -15.24
N LEU A 148 -10.30 17.85 -16.08
CA LEU A 148 -10.74 16.52 -15.63
C LEU A 148 -9.74 15.90 -14.65
N ARG A 149 -8.44 16.02 -14.93
CA ARG A 149 -7.37 15.57 -14.02
C ARG A 149 -7.40 16.31 -12.69
N SER A 150 -7.64 17.62 -12.71
CA SER A 150 -7.74 18.42 -11.48
C SER A 150 -8.93 18.00 -10.62
N LEU A 151 -10.09 17.78 -11.25
CA LEU A 151 -11.32 17.35 -10.58
C LEU A 151 -11.20 15.94 -9.94
N LEU A 152 -10.62 14.99 -10.68
CA LEU A 152 -10.57 13.59 -10.23
C LEU A 152 -9.39 13.28 -9.29
N LYS A 153 -8.37 14.12 -9.24
CA LYS A 153 -7.17 13.87 -8.41
C LYS A 153 -7.48 13.75 -6.90
N PRO A 154 -8.28 14.63 -6.27
CA PRO A 154 -8.66 14.47 -4.87
C PRO A 154 -9.43 13.17 -4.62
N ILE A 155 -10.35 12.81 -5.51
CA ILE A 155 -11.15 11.58 -5.45
C ILE A 155 -10.23 10.35 -5.55
N HIS A 156 -9.29 10.36 -6.50
CA HIS A 156 -8.29 9.30 -6.65
C HIS A 156 -7.42 9.15 -5.39
N ILE A 157 -6.98 10.24 -4.77
CA ILE A 157 -6.20 10.17 -3.52
C ILE A 157 -7.05 9.59 -2.38
N PHE A 158 -8.29 10.05 -2.22
CA PHE A 158 -9.21 9.56 -1.19
C PHE A 158 -9.47 8.06 -1.32
N PHE A 159 -9.92 7.59 -2.49
CA PHE A 159 -10.17 6.16 -2.70
C PHE A 159 -8.89 5.34 -2.60
N GLY A 160 -7.74 5.88 -3.03
CA GLY A 160 -6.44 5.23 -2.89
C GLY A 160 -6.10 4.91 -1.42
N ALA A 161 -6.33 5.86 -0.50
CA ALA A 161 -6.13 5.66 0.93
C ALA A 161 -7.21 4.75 1.55
N SER A 162 -8.48 4.93 1.15
CA SER A 162 -9.61 4.11 1.63
C SER A 162 -9.44 2.63 1.28
N ILE A 163 -8.95 2.31 0.07
CA ILE A 163 -8.64 0.93 -0.33
C ILE A 163 -7.57 0.33 0.58
N LEU A 164 -6.49 1.06 0.90
CA LEU A 164 -5.47 0.56 1.83
C LEU A 164 -6.05 0.30 3.24
N SER A 165 -6.90 1.20 3.74
CA SER A 165 -7.59 1.00 5.02
C SER A 165 -8.50 -0.23 5.02
N LEU A 166 -9.27 -0.42 3.94
CA LEU A 166 -10.13 -1.60 3.79
C LEU A 166 -9.32 -2.90 3.62
N SER A 167 -8.16 -2.85 2.94
CA SER A 167 -7.22 -3.97 2.86
C SER A 167 -6.72 -4.39 4.24
N ILE A 168 -6.33 -3.42 5.08
CA ILE A 168 -5.88 -3.69 6.46
C ILE A 168 -7.01 -4.32 7.27
N ALA A 169 -8.22 -3.76 7.23
CA ALA A 169 -9.39 -4.32 7.92
C ALA A 169 -9.74 -5.74 7.43
N SER A 170 -9.62 -5.98 6.13
CA SER A 170 -9.83 -7.29 5.51
C SER A 170 -8.77 -8.29 5.97
N VAL A 171 -7.49 -7.92 6.03
CA VAL A 171 -6.42 -8.81 6.52
C VAL A 171 -6.63 -9.17 8.00
N ILE A 172 -6.93 -8.20 8.87
CA ILE A 172 -7.15 -8.47 10.30
C ILE A 172 -8.35 -9.42 10.50
N SER A 173 -9.48 -9.13 9.83
CA SER A 173 -10.65 -9.99 9.91
C SER A 173 -10.40 -11.39 9.36
N GLY A 174 -9.62 -11.51 8.28
CA GLY A 174 -9.23 -12.81 7.70
C GLY A 174 -8.29 -13.62 8.58
N ILE A 175 -7.32 -12.97 9.25
CA ILE A 175 -6.46 -13.63 10.24
C ILE A 175 -7.30 -14.19 11.39
N ASN A 176 -8.21 -13.38 11.94
CA ASN A 176 -9.13 -13.81 13.00
C ASN A 176 -10.02 -14.97 12.55
N GLU A 177 -10.67 -14.86 11.39
CA GLU A 177 -11.52 -15.91 10.84
C GLU A 177 -10.74 -17.22 10.67
N LYS A 178 -9.52 -17.16 10.12
CA LYS A 178 -8.66 -18.35 9.97
C LYS A 178 -8.26 -18.95 11.31
N LEU A 179 -7.92 -18.14 12.31
CA LEU A 179 -7.58 -18.62 13.66
C LEU A 179 -8.77 -19.29 14.33
N PHE A 180 -9.95 -18.67 14.32
CA PHE A 180 -11.17 -19.25 14.87
C PHE A 180 -11.56 -20.54 14.17
N PHE A 181 -11.31 -20.66 12.86
CA PHE A 181 -11.61 -21.88 12.14
C PHE A 181 -10.61 -23.00 12.37
N SER A 182 -9.34 -22.68 12.57
CA SER A 182 -8.29 -23.69 12.67
C SER A 182 -8.02 -24.12 14.12
N LEU A 183 -8.29 -23.27 15.11
CA LEU A 183 -8.03 -23.51 16.54
C LEU A 183 -9.33 -23.83 17.31
N LYS A 184 -10.18 -24.68 16.72
CA LYS A 184 -11.43 -25.16 17.34
C LYS A 184 -11.25 -26.32 18.32
N ASN A 185 -10.03 -26.85 18.46
CA ASN A 185 -9.79 -28.06 19.26
C ASN A 185 -10.04 -27.77 20.75
N VAL A 186 -10.81 -28.65 21.41
CA VAL A 186 -11.21 -28.54 22.82
C VAL A 186 -10.00 -28.50 23.76
N THR A 187 -8.88 -29.12 23.38
CA THR A 187 -7.68 -29.22 24.23
C THR A 187 -6.76 -28.01 24.17
N LYS A 188 -6.76 -27.25 23.07
CA LYS A 188 -5.98 -26.01 22.89
C LYS A 188 -6.79 -24.99 22.08
N PRO A 189 -7.89 -24.46 22.64
CA PRO A 189 -8.74 -23.50 21.94
C PRO A 189 -7.99 -22.18 21.72
N TYR A 190 -8.42 -21.38 20.75
CA TYR A 190 -7.85 -20.05 20.51
C TYR A 190 -7.77 -19.17 21.78
N SER A 191 -8.77 -19.25 22.67
CA SER A 191 -8.81 -18.51 23.93
C SER A 191 -7.69 -18.85 24.90
N SER A 192 -7.06 -20.02 24.77
CA SER A 192 -5.87 -20.41 25.54
C SER A 192 -4.57 -19.78 24.99
N LEU A 193 -4.66 -19.00 23.91
CA LEU A 193 -3.54 -18.34 23.22
C LEU A 193 -2.35 -19.29 22.96
N PRO A 194 -2.55 -20.39 22.20
CA PRO A 194 -1.44 -21.23 21.79
C PRO A 194 -0.40 -20.43 20.99
N SER A 195 0.82 -20.95 20.86
CA SER A 195 1.93 -20.26 20.17
C SER A 195 1.56 -19.78 18.76
N GLU A 196 0.76 -20.56 18.04
CA GLU A 196 0.20 -20.17 16.75
C GLU A 196 -0.63 -18.88 16.83
N ALA A 197 -1.55 -18.80 17.80
CA ALA A 197 -2.44 -17.66 17.98
C ALA A 197 -1.66 -16.41 18.32
N VAL A 198 -0.67 -16.52 19.23
CA VAL A 198 0.21 -15.40 19.58
C VAL A 198 0.94 -14.91 18.33
N PHE A 199 1.55 -15.81 17.56
CA PHE A 199 2.32 -15.45 16.36
C PHE A 199 1.45 -14.79 15.28
N ALA A 200 0.27 -15.35 15.00
CA ALA A 200 -0.64 -14.82 13.99
C ALA A 200 -1.24 -13.46 14.42
N ASN A 201 -1.55 -13.28 15.71
CA ASN A 201 -2.00 -11.99 16.26
C ASN A 201 -0.91 -10.93 16.17
N SER A 202 0.34 -11.28 16.52
CA SER A 202 1.48 -10.39 16.35
C SER A 202 1.70 -10.01 14.88
N THR A 203 1.50 -10.96 13.95
CA THR A 203 1.54 -10.70 12.51
C THR A 203 0.45 -9.73 12.07
N GLY A 204 -0.78 -9.89 12.58
CA GLY A 204 -1.88 -8.95 12.35
C GLY A 204 -1.57 -7.54 12.86
N LEU A 205 -1.00 -7.42 14.07
CA LEU A 205 -0.57 -6.13 14.62
C LEU A 205 0.55 -5.48 13.77
N LEU A 206 1.50 -6.29 13.30
CA LEU A 206 2.58 -5.82 12.44
C LEU A 206 2.03 -5.23 11.13
N VAL A 207 1.03 -5.89 10.51
CA VAL A 207 0.33 -5.38 9.32
C VAL A 207 -0.37 -4.05 9.62
N VAL A 208 -1.02 -3.91 10.79
CA VAL A 208 -1.65 -2.65 11.21
C VAL A 208 -0.62 -1.54 11.35
N VAL A 209 0.47 -1.79 12.07
CA VAL A 209 1.54 -0.79 12.28
C VAL A 209 2.12 -0.36 10.93
N PHE A 210 2.46 -1.31 10.06
CA PHE A 210 2.95 -1.01 8.72
C PHE A 210 1.96 -0.15 7.93
N GLY A 211 0.69 -0.57 7.88
CA GLY A 211 -0.35 0.14 7.14
C GLY A 211 -0.61 1.55 7.65
N LEU A 212 -0.65 1.75 8.97
CA LEU A 212 -0.81 3.06 9.59
C LEU A 212 0.38 3.98 9.30
N LEU A 213 1.61 3.46 9.29
CA LEU A 213 2.79 4.24 8.91
C LEU A 213 2.75 4.66 7.44
N VAL A 214 2.30 3.78 6.54
CA VAL A 214 2.09 4.13 5.12
C VAL A 214 1.03 5.23 4.99
N LEU A 215 -0.11 5.11 5.68
CA LEU A 215 -1.15 6.13 5.69
C LEU A 215 -0.65 7.46 6.27
N TYR A 216 0.11 7.43 7.36
CA TYR A 216 0.74 8.62 7.93
C TYR A 216 1.63 9.33 6.91
N VAL A 217 2.49 8.59 6.21
CA VAL A 217 3.36 9.17 5.17
C VAL A 217 2.56 9.72 3.99
N LEU A 218 1.46 9.07 3.61
CA LEU A 218 0.54 9.59 2.58
C LEU A 218 -0.12 10.91 3.00
N LEU A 219 -0.46 11.07 4.27
CA LEU A 219 -1.08 12.27 4.82
C LEU A 219 -0.07 13.38 5.14
N ALA A 220 1.21 13.03 5.36
CA ALA A 220 2.26 13.98 5.64
C ALA A 220 2.41 15.00 4.50
N SER A 221 2.05 16.26 4.79
CA SER A 221 2.09 17.36 3.83
C SER A 221 3.52 17.72 3.43
N SER A 222 4.47 17.60 4.36
CA SER A 222 5.88 17.92 4.17
C SER A 222 6.59 17.06 3.13
N TRP A 223 6.08 15.85 2.84
CA TRP A 223 6.69 14.92 1.87
C TRP A 223 5.88 14.83 0.57
N LYS A 224 4.92 15.72 0.37
CA LYS A 224 4.19 15.80 -0.90
C LYS A 224 5.12 16.36 -1.98
N ARG A 225 5.19 15.69 -3.14
CA ARG A 225 5.91 16.22 -4.30
C ARG A 225 5.46 17.67 -4.58
N PRO A 226 6.38 18.65 -4.65
CA PRO A 226 6.03 20.03 -4.97
C PRO A 226 5.36 20.13 -6.34
N GLU A 227 4.34 20.97 -6.45
CA GLU A 227 3.80 21.31 -7.77
C GLU A 227 4.75 22.31 -8.47
N PRO A 228 4.93 22.22 -9.80
CA PRO A 228 5.91 23.00 -10.54
C PRO A 228 5.88 24.51 -10.26
N GLY A 229 4.70 25.09 -10.01
CA GLY A 229 4.53 26.52 -9.77
C GLY A 229 5.20 27.05 -8.48
N ILE A 230 5.29 26.24 -7.43
CA ILE A 230 5.84 26.66 -6.14
C ILE A 230 7.37 26.75 -6.16
N LEU A 231 8.02 25.89 -6.97
CA LEU A 231 9.48 25.93 -7.14
C LEU A 231 9.92 27.13 -7.97
N THR A 232 9.17 27.48 -9.02
CA THR A 232 9.42 28.68 -9.81
C THR A 232 9.28 29.95 -8.98
N ASP A 233 8.26 30.06 -8.12
CA ASP A 233 8.08 31.25 -7.27
C ASP A 233 9.21 31.38 -6.24
N ARG A 234 9.61 30.28 -5.58
CA ARG A 234 10.74 30.30 -4.63
C ARG A 234 12.06 30.66 -5.30
N GLN A 235 12.36 30.06 -6.45
CA GLN A 235 13.59 30.34 -7.20
C GLN A 235 13.59 31.76 -7.79
N PHE A 236 12.44 32.29 -8.18
CA PHE A 236 12.29 33.67 -8.63
C PHE A 236 12.49 34.65 -7.47
N GLN A 237 11.93 34.34 -6.30
CA GLN A 237 12.06 35.16 -5.10
C GLN A 237 13.49 35.16 -4.56
N GLU A 238 14.19 34.03 -4.58
CA GLU A 238 15.62 33.94 -4.24
C GLU A 238 16.50 34.76 -5.20
N ARG A 239 16.20 34.74 -6.51
CA ARG A 239 16.92 35.59 -7.49
C ARG A 239 16.66 37.07 -7.28
N LEU A 240 15.42 37.47 -6.96
CA LEU A 240 15.07 38.86 -6.66
C LEU A 240 15.80 39.36 -5.42
N ILE A 241 15.85 38.56 -4.35
CA ILE A 241 16.56 38.92 -3.11
C ILE A 241 18.06 39.10 -3.40
N HIS A 242 18.68 38.16 -4.12
CA HIS A 242 20.09 38.25 -4.50
C HIS A 242 20.37 39.49 -5.37
N GLN A 243 19.48 39.82 -6.30
CA GLN A 243 19.63 41.00 -7.16
C GLN A 243 19.53 42.31 -6.34
N GLN A 244 18.58 42.37 -5.39
CA GLN A 244 18.44 43.51 -4.48
C GLN A 244 19.65 43.68 -3.55
N GLU A 245 20.26 42.59 -3.08
CA GLU A 245 21.49 42.63 -2.28
C GLU A 245 22.69 43.12 -3.10
N CYS A 246 22.85 42.64 -4.34
CA CYS A 246 23.88 43.15 -5.25
C CYS A 246 23.74 44.66 -5.52
N GLU A 247 22.53 45.14 -5.79
CA GLU A 247 22.27 46.57 -6.02
C GLU A 247 22.48 47.43 -4.75
N ARG A 248 22.20 46.87 -3.56
CA ARG A 248 22.45 47.57 -2.29
C ARG A 248 23.96 47.67 -2.02
N ASN A 249 24.71 46.61 -2.27
CA ASN A 249 26.15 46.59 -2.07
C ASN A 249 26.90 47.46 -3.09
N ALA A 250 26.43 47.51 -4.34
CA ALA A 250 26.98 48.42 -5.36
C ALA A 250 26.80 49.90 -4.98
N ARG A 251 25.67 50.26 -4.37
CA ARG A 251 25.41 51.62 -3.86
C ARG A 251 26.30 51.99 -2.67
N HIS A 252 26.66 51.03 -1.83
CA HIS A 252 27.57 51.25 -0.71
C HIS A 252 29.05 51.44 -1.12
N LEU A 253 29.45 50.97 -2.31
CA LEU A 253 30.81 51.13 -2.83
C LEU A 253 31.02 52.44 -3.61
N GLN A 254 29.96 53.24 -3.78
CA GLN A 254 29.98 54.53 -4.51
C GLN A 254 29.85 55.76 -3.59
N CYS A 255 29.77 55.56 -2.27
CA CYS A 255 29.87 56.60 -1.23
C CYS A 255 31.21 56.46 -0.48
#